data_AF-M0BDZ0-F1
#
_entry.id   AF-M0BDZ0-F1
#
_cell.length_a   1.000
_cell.length_b   1.000
_cell.length_c   1.000
_cell.angle_alpha   90.00
_cell.angle_beta   90.00
_cell.angle_gamma   90.00
#
_symmetry.space_group_name_H-M   'P 1'
#
loop_
_entity.id
_entity.type
_entity.pdbx_description
1 polymer ?
#
loop_
_entity_poly.entity_id
_entity_poly.type
_entity_poly.pdbx_seq_one_letter_code
_entity_poly.pdbx_strand_id
1 'polypeptide(L)' 'MKSVERERGGAGDVSPDRECYRCDRDVAPPRLFRVDVDPPEIFSADYAHSVRYCCPDCIAAMGMLEFTERWKKEAGLLEE' A
#
# COMPACT_ATOMS: atom_id res chain seq x y z
N MET A 1 -1.21 29.29 -8.38
CA MET A 1 -1.49 27.92 -7.87
C MET A 1 -2.87 27.95 -7.25
N LYS A 2 -3.84 27.21 -7.82
CA LYS A 2 -5.19 27.15 -7.26
C LYS A 2 -5.19 26.12 -6.13
N SER A 3 -5.53 26.59 -4.92
CA SER A 3 -5.77 25.76 -3.75
C SER A 3 -6.93 24.82 -4.04
N VAL A 4 -6.71 23.53 -3.86
CA VAL A 4 -7.79 22.54 -3.82
C VAL A 4 -8.04 22.24 -2.35
N GLU A 5 -9.07 22.87 -1.80
CA GLU A 5 -9.68 22.47 -0.54
C GLU A 5 -10.43 21.15 -0.79
N ARG A 6 -9.96 20.07 -0.16
CA ARG A 6 -10.64 18.77 -0.20
C ARG A 6 -11.69 18.75 0.89
N GLU A 7 -12.91 19.04 0.48
CA GLU A 7 -14.14 18.93 1.26
C GLU A 7 -14.33 17.49 1.77
N ARG A 8 -14.14 17.29 3.08
CA ARG A 8 -14.51 16.06 3.79
C ARG A 8 -16.03 16.07 3.99
N GLY A 9 -16.76 15.59 2.98
CA GLY A 9 -18.17 15.19 3.08
C GLY A 9 -18.32 13.88 3.85
N GLY A 10 -19.32 13.83 4.74
CA GLY A 10 -19.46 12.82 5.78
C GLY A 10 -20.03 11.46 5.38
N ALA A 11 -19.93 10.56 6.38
CA ALA A 11 -20.68 9.32 6.60
C ALA A 11 -20.96 8.38 5.41
N GLY A 12 -20.17 7.30 5.35
CA GLY A 12 -20.72 5.97 5.11
C GLY A 12 -20.88 5.50 3.66
N ASP A 13 -19.79 5.48 2.89
CA ASP A 13 -19.45 4.37 1.97
C ASP A 13 -18.00 4.58 1.50
N VAL A 14 -17.03 4.37 2.38
CA VAL A 14 -15.66 4.14 1.90
C VAL A 14 -15.68 2.71 1.42
N SER A 15 -15.85 2.47 0.12
CA SER A 15 -15.58 1.16 -0.47
C SER A 15 -14.14 0.77 -0.08
N PRO A 16 -13.90 -0.06 0.96
CA PRO A 16 -12.61 -0.10 1.65
C PRO A 16 -11.49 -0.78 0.86
N ASP A 17 -11.83 -1.33 -0.32
CA ASP A 17 -11.05 -2.37 -0.97
C ASP A 17 -10.72 -2.05 -2.43
N ARG A 18 -10.67 -0.77 -2.82
CA ARG A 18 -10.27 -0.38 -4.18
C ARG A 18 -9.00 0.45 -4.26
N GLU A 19 -8.69 1.25 -3.25
CA GLU A 19 -7.54 2.15 -3.31
C GLU A 19 -6.32 1.55 -2.60
N CYS A 20 -5.15 1.69 -3.21
CA CYS A 20 -3.89 1.37 -2.56
C CYS A 20 -3.62 2.37 -1.43
N TYR A 21 -3.46 1.89 -0.20
CA TYR A 21 -3.18 2.70 0.99
C TYR A 21 -1.99 3.65 0.83
N ARG A 22 -0.96 3.27 0.06
CA ARG A 22 0.28 4.04 -0.03
C ARG A 22 0.29 5.09 -1.14
N CYS A 23 -0.40 4.84 -2.24
CA CYS A 23 -0.32 5.70 -3.43
C CYS A 23 -1.69 6.18 -3.95
N ASP A 24 -2.76 5.87 -3.22
CA ASP A 24 -4.15 6.25 -3.52
C ASP A 24 -4.63 5.83 -4.93
N ARG A 25 -3.89 4.94 -5.61
CA ARG A 25 -4.25 4.43 -6.93
C ARG A 25 -5.45 3.49 -6.79
N ASP A 26 -6.49 3.71 -7.58
CA ASP A 26 -7.59 2.77 -7.76
C ASP A 26 -7.06 1.49 -8.47
N VAL A 27 -7.17 0.37 -7.77
CA VAL A 27 -6.67 -0.94 -8.16
C VAL A 27 -7.80 -1.93 -7.93
N ALA A 28 -8.07 -2.77 -8.94
CA ALA A 28 -9.07 -3.82 -8.80
C ALA A 28 -8.81 -4.66 -7.53
N PRO A 29 -9.83 -4.89 -6.67
CA PRO A 29 -9.65 -5.57 -5.37
C PRO A 29 -8.84 -6.87 -5.42
N PRO A 30 -8.99 -7.75 -6.43
CA PRO A 30 -8.19 -8.98 -6.54
C PRO A 30 -6.69 -8.76 -6.76
N ARG A 31 -6.25 -7.55 -7.06
CA ARG A 31 -4.84 -7.18 -7.27
C ARG A 31 -4.24 -6.47 -6.05
N LEU A 32 -5.02 -6.24 -5.00
CA LEU A 32 -4.55 -5.66 -3.75
C LEU A 32 -4.04 -6.75 -2.82
N PHE A 33 -2.90 -6.49 -2.19
CA PHE A 33 -2.35 -7.32 -1.13
C PHE A 33 -2.85 -6.81 0.22
N ARG A 34 -3.45 -7.70 1.02
CA ARG A 34 -3.78 -7.42 2.42
C ARG A 34 -2.52 -7.54 3.28
N VAL A 35 -2.13 -6.45 3.92
CA VAL A 35 -1.01 -6.36 4.86
C VAL A 35 -1.58 -6.28 6.27
N ASP A 36 -1.25 -7.25 7.10
CA ASP A 36 -1.69 -7.38 8.48
C ASP A 36 -0.47 -7.26 9.38
N VAL A 37 -0.45 -6.26 10.26
CA VAL A 37 0.69 -5.96 11.12
C VAL A 37 0.23 -5.94 12.56
N ASP A 38 0.71 -6.91 13.32
CA ASP A 38 0.55 -6.98 14.76
C ASP A 38 1.89 -6.58 15.43
N PRO A 39 1.91 -5.49 16.22
CA PRO A 39 3.14 -5.05 16.87
C PRO A 39 3.53 -6.02 18.00
N PRO A 40 4.83 -6.29 18.20
CA PRO A 40 5.30 -7.02 19.36
C PRO A 40 4.86 -6.35 20.66
N GLU A 41 4.64 -7.13 21.72
CA GLU A 41 4.12 -6.63 23.01
C GLU A 41 4.90 -5.44 23.58
N ILE A 42 6.23 -5.45 23.42
CA ILE A 42 7.13 -4.36 23.87
C ILE A 42 6.80 -3.00 23.22
N PHE A 43 6.05 -3.01 22.13
CA PHE A 43 5.64 -1.83 21.34
C PHE A 43 4.12 -1.58 21.40
N SER A 44 3.36 -2.36 22.18
CA SER A 44 1.89 -2.28 22.25
C SER A 44 1.36 -0.97 22.84
N ALA A 45 2.19 -0.26 23.62
CA ALA A 45 1.85 1.07 24.15
C ALA A 45 1.90 2.17 23.07
N ASP A 46 2.75 1.98 22.04
CA ASP A 46 3.04 2.98 21.01
C ASP A 46 2.35 2.68 19.67
N TYR A 47 2.12 1.40 19.38
CA TYR A 47 1.59 0.94 18.10
C TYR A 47 0.38 0.02 18.30
N ALA A 48 -0.63 0.20 17.46
CA ALA A 48 -1.80 -0.67 17.41
C ALA A 48 -1.73 -1.65 16.24
N HIS A 49 -2.43 -2.77 16.37
CA HIS A 49 -2.74 -3.67 15.26
C HIS A 49 -3.32 -2.89 14.07
N SER A 50 -2.89 -3.22 12.85
CA SER A 50 -3.40 -2.56 11.66
C SER A 50 -3.49 -3.47 10.45
N VAL A 51 -4.51 -3.21 9.62
CA VAL A 51 -4.72 -3.90 8.34
C VAL A 51 -4.79 -2.86 7.23
N ARG A 52 -4.00 -3.02 6.18
CA ARG A 52 -3.92 -2.12 5.02
C ARG A 52 -3.91 -2.90 3.71
N TYR A 53 -4.32 -2.28 2.62
CA TYR A 53 -4.27 -2.87 1.27
C TYR A 53 -3.28 -2.13 0.38
N CYS A 54 -2.34 -2.85 -0.23
CA CYS A 54 -1.30 -2.28 -1.09
C CYS A 54 -1.34 -2.86 -2.50
N CYS A 55 -1.07 -2.03 -3.50
CA CYS A 55 -0.84 -2.50 -4.87
C CYS A 55 0.49 -3.27 -4.98
N PRO A 56 0.69 -4.08 -6.05
CA PRO A 56 1.90 -4.89 -6.24
C PRO A 56 3.20 -4.08 -6.23
N ASP A 57 3.19 -2.87 -6.79
CA ASP A 57 4.37 -2.01 -6.85
C ASP A 57 4.75 -1.49 -5.44
N CYS A 58 3.75 -1.08 -4.65
CA CYS A 58 3.98 -0.52 -3.32
C CYS A 58 4.39 -1.57 -2.30
N ILE A 59 3.83 -2.79 -2.38
CA ILE A 59 4.23 -3.90 -1.50
C ILE A 59 5.66 -4.35 -1.79
N ALA A 60 6.08 -4.38 -3.06
CA ALA A 60 7.47 -4.66 -3.45
C ALA A 60 8.41 -3.53 -2.98
N ALA A 61 8.01 -2.27 -3.13
CA ALA A 61 8.79 -1.13 -2.64
C ALA A 61 8.89 -1.05 -1.09
N MET A 62 8.09 -1.81 -0.34
CA MET A 62 8.25 -1.98 1.11
C MET A 62 9.16 -3.16 1.47
N GLY A 63 9.69 -3.89 0.48
CA GLY A 63 10.53 -5.07 0.70
C GLY A 63 9.75 -6.32 1.13
N MET A 64 8.42 -6.33 0.95
CA MET A 64 7.59 -7.50 1.27
C MET A 64 7.46 -8.48 0.10
N LEU A 65 7.83 -8.06 -1.11
CA LEU A 65 7.95 -8.92 -2.29
C LEU A 65 9.28 -8.66 -2.98
N GLU A 66 9.87 -9.73 -3.52
CA GLU A 66 11.01 -9.64 -4.41
C GLU A 66 10.55 -9.37 -5.85
N PHE A 67 11.26 -8.47 -6.54
CA PHE A 67 11.05 -8.29 -7.97
C PHE A 67 11.60 -9.49 -8.75
N THR A 68 10.87 -9.93 -9.77
CA THR A 68 11.37 -10.96 -10.68
C THR A 68 12.60 -10.46 -11.44
N GLU A 69 13.49 -11.39 -11.83
CA GLU A 69 14.65 -11.07 -12.67
C GLU A 69 14.26 -10.38 -13.98
N ARG A 70 13.11 -10.76 -14.56
CA ARG A 70 12.55 -10.07 -15.73
C ARG A 70 12.31 -8.59 -15.45
N TRP A 71 11.64 -8.27 -14.33
CA TRP A 71 11.36 -6.90 -13.96
C TRP A 71 12.66 -6.12 -13.67
N LYS A 72 13.60 -6.73 -12.95
CA LYS A 72 14.93 -6.13 -12.70
C LYS A 72 15.65 -5.83 -14.01
N LYS A 73 15.56 -6.73 -15.00
CA LYS A 73 16.08 -6.50 -16.36
C LYS A 73 15.42 -5.30 -17.04
N GLU A 74 14.09 -5.23 -17.02
CA GLU A 74 13.32 -4.13 -17.61
C GLU A 74 13.62 -2.77 -16.94
N ALA A 75 13.95 -2.79 -15.64
CA ALA A 75 14.33 -1.61 -14.86
C ALA A 75 15.84 -1.26 -14.93
N GLY A 76 16.67 -2.07 -15.58
CA GLY A 76 18.12 -1.85 -15.64
C GLY A 76 18.85 -2.11 -14.31
N LEU A 77 18.33 -3.01 -13.48
CA LEU A 77 18.82 -3.32 -12.13
C LEU A 77 19.49 -4.70 -12.01
N LEU A 78 19.76 -5.39 -13.13
CA LEU A 78 20.58 -6.60 -13.13
C LEU A 78 22.04 -6.20 -13.30
N GLU A 79 22.87 -6.62 -12.36
CA GLU A 79 24.32 -6.64 -12.52
C GLU A 79 24.65 -7.82 -13.46
N GLU A 80 25.42 -7.56 -14.52
CA GLU A 80 25.85 -8.55 -15.53
C GLU A 80 26.78 -9.63 -14.96
#